data_AF-A0A919ECJ1-F1
#
_entry.id   AF-A0A919ECJ1-F1
#
_cell.length_a   1.000
_cell.length_b   1.000
_cell.length_c   1.000
_cell.angle_alpha   90.00
_cell.angle_beta   90.00
_cell.angle_gamma   90.00
#
_symmetry.space_group_name_H-M   'P 1'
#
loop_
_entity.id
_entity.type
_entity.pdbx_description
1 polymer ?
#
loop_
_entity_poly.entity_id
_entity_poly.type
_entity_poly.pdbx_seq_one_letter_code
_entity_poly.pdbx_strand_id
1 'polypeptide(L)' 'MRVSIDSSVCIGSGMCALTAPSVFDQDDEGYGTVRPGRADGAGDPLVKEAVRACPVQAVRLDED' A
#
# COMPACT_ATOMS: atom_id res chain seq x y z
N MET A 1 14.38 -1.70 -1.15
CA MET A 1 13.11 -0.96 -0.86
C MET A 1 12.00 -1.39 -1.80
N ARG A 2 11.08 -2.23 -1.32
CA ARG A 2 9.94 -2.77 -2.06
C ARG A 2 8.66 -2.66 -1.23
N VAL A 3 7.58 -2.19 -1.84
CA VAL A 3 6.26 -2.09 -1.22
C VAL A 3 5.36 -3.23 -1.67
N SER A 4 4.54 -3.75 -0.74
CA SER A 4 3.57 -4.81 -1.02
C SER A 4 2.35 -4.70 -0.12
N ILE A 5 1.26 -5.38 -0.50
CA ILE A 5 0.07 -5.55 0.33
C ILE A 5 -0.17 -7.06 0.50
N ASP A 6 -0.30 -7.49 1.74
CA ASP A 6 -0.70 -8.86 2.09
C ASP A 6 -2.23 -8.99 1.98
N SER A 7 -2.70 -9.59 0.89
CA SER A 7 -4.13 -9.77 0.64
C SER A 7 -4.82 -10.71 1.64
N SER A 8 -4.07 -11.56 2.34
CA SER A 8 -4.64 -12.43 3.37
C SER A 8 -4.96 -11.70 4.68
N VAL A 9 -4.36 -10.52 4.87
CA VAL A 9 -4.52 -9.67 6.06
C VAL A 9 -5.35 -8.42 5.75
N CYS A 10 -5.32 -7.94 4.51
CA CYS A 10 -6.00 -6.73 4.10
C CYS A 10 -7.51 -6.80 4.37
N ILE A 11 -8.06 -5.79 5.05
CA ILE A 11 -9.49 -5.67 5.35
C ILE A 11 -10.20 -4.61 4.49
N GLY A 12 -9.56 -4.09 3.44
CA GLY A 12 -10.16 -3.11 2.53
C GLY A 12 -10.41 -1.72 3.13
N SER A 13 -9.57 -1.25 4.07
CA SER A 13 -9.80 0.04 4.75
C SER A 13 -9.60 1.28 3.88
N GLY A 14 -8.96 1.17 2.71
CA GLY A 14 -8.66 2.28 1.81
C GLY A 14 -7.55 3.25 2.27
N MET A 15 -7.00 3.09 3.49
CA MET A 15 -6.01 4.03 4.04
C MET A 15 -4.74 4.14 3.18
N CYS A 16 -4.30 3.05 2.55
CA CYS A 16 -3.13 3.07 1.67
C CYS A 16 -3.35 3.98 0.45
N ALA A 17 -4.45 3.78 -0.28
CA ALA A 17 -4.82 4.58 -1.45
C ALA A 17 -5.13 6.04 -1.07
N LEU A 18 -5.73 6.29 0.10
CA LEU A 18 -5.95 7.64 0.61
C LEU A 18 -4.64 8.37 0.92
N THR A 19 -3.67 7.69 1.54
CA THR A 19 -2.41 8.29 2.00
C THR A 19 -1.38 8.44 0.89
N ALA A 20 -1.23 7.46 0.00
CA ALA A 20 -0.27 7.49 -1.10
C ALA A 20 -0.91 7.01 -2.42
N PRO A 21 -1.85 7.78 -3.00
CA PRO A 21 -2.63 7.38 -4.18
C PRO A 21 -1.77 7.19 -5.44
N SER A 22 -0.55 7.72 -5.46
CA SER A 22 0.38 7.54 -6.60
C SER A 22 1.01 6.13 -6.62
N VAL A 23 0.94 5.40 -5.50
CA VAL A 23 1.56 4.08 -5.30
C VAL A 23 0.50 2.99 -5.13
N PHE A 24 -0.58 3.29 -4.42
CA PHE A 24 -1.63 2.33 -4.10
C PHE A 24 -2.94 2.63 -4.82
N ASP A 25 -3.75 1.60 -4.97
CA ASP A 25 -5.14 1.67 -5.42
C ASP A 25 -6.00 0.69 -4.62
N GLN A 26 -7.28 0.60 -4.95
CA GLN A 26 -8.14 -0.52 -4.55
C GLN A 26 -8.62 -1.27 -5.79
N ASP A 27 -8.78 -2.59 -5.68
CA ASP A 27 -9.46 -3.39 -6.70
C ASP A 27 -10.99 -3.23 -6.63
N ASP A 28 -11.69 -3.91 -7.54
CA ASP A 28 -13.16 -3.85 -7.65
C ASP A 28 -13.88 -4.44 -6.41
N GLU A 29 -13.17 -5.21 -5.59
CA GLU A 29 -13.65 -5.81 -4.34
C GLU A 29 -13.31 -4.95 -3.11
N GLY A 30 -12.61 -3.83 -3.31
CA GLY A 30 -12.22 -2.87 -2.29
C GLY A 30 -10.94 -3.22 -1.54
N TYR A 31 -10.19 -4.25 -1.95
CA TYR A 31 -8.90 -4.58 -1.35
C TYR A 31 -7.79 -3.68 -1.91
N GLY A 32 -6.85 -3.32 -1.05
CA GLY A 32 -5.71 -2.50 -1.46
C GLY A 32 -4.79 -3.25 -2.42
N THR A 33 -4.31 -2.55 -3.46
CA THR A 33 -3.34 -3.05 -4.43
C THR A 33 -2.18 -2.06 -4.59
N VAL A 34 -1.02 -2.56 -5.06
CA VAL A 34 0.09 -1.71 -5.51
C VAL A 34 -0.08 -1.47 -7.00
N ARG A 35 -0.01 -0.20 -7.42
CA ARG A 35 -0.14 0.17 -8.83
C ARG A 35 0.97 -0.49 -9.68
N PRO A 36 0.67 -0.89 -10.92
CA PRO A 36 1.68 -1.45 -11.82
C PRO A 36 2.91 -0.54 -11.94
N GLY A 37 4.10 -1.11 -11.77
CA GLY A 37 5.36 -0.38 -11.84
C GLY A 37 5.68 0.52 -10.65
N ARG A 38 4.90 0.47 -9.56
CA ARG A 38 5.11 1.27 -8.33
C ARG A 38 5.61 0.44 -7.14
N ALA A 39 6.09 -0.77 -7.40
CA ALA A 39 6.56 -1.69 -6.36
C ALA A 39 7.80 -1.20 -5.61
N ASP A 40 8.54 -0.24 -6.17
CA ASP A 40 9.64 0.48 -5.52
C ASP A 40 9.15 1.65 -4.64
N GLY A 41 7.83 1.85 -4.54
CA GLY A 41 7.22 3.01 -3.90
C GLY A 41 7.32 4.29 -4.74
N ALA A 42 7.92 4.23 -5.93
CA ALA A 42 8.13 5.33 -6.87
C ALA A 42 8.69 6.63 -6.26
N GLY A 43 9.47 6.52 -5.18
CA GLY A 43 10.01 7.67 -4.45
C GLY A 43 8.96 8.54 -3.77
N ASP A 44 7.71 8.07 -3.63
CA ASP A 44 6.65 8.83 -2.97
C ASP A 44 6.96 8.93 -1.45
N PRO A 45 7.12 10.15 -0.90
CA PRO A 45 7.51 10.34 0.49
C PRO A 45 6.44 9.83 1.47
N LEU A 46 5.20 9.61 1.02
CA LEU A 46 4.07 9.17 1.84
C LEU A 46 3.96 7.64 1.95
N VAL A 47 4.82 6.86 1.28
CA VAL A 47 4.79 5.37 1.38
C VAL A 47 4.94 4.90 2.81
N LYS A 48 5.85 5.50 3.58
CA LYS A 48 6.05 5.17 5.01
C LYS A 48 4.84 5.55 5.86
N GLU A 49 4.12 6.58 5.47
CA GLU A 49 2.89 7.02 6.14
C GLU A 49 1.73 6.06 5.80
N ALA A 50 1.64 5.59 4.56
CA ALA A 50 0.66 4.60 4.13
C ALA A 50 0.84 3.24 4.85
N VAL A 51 2.09 2.83 5.09
CA VAL A 51 2.41 1.66 5.93
C VAL A 51 1.86 1.84 7.34
N ARG A 52 2.13 3.00 7.96
CA ARG A 52 1.67 3.33 9.33
C ARG A 52 0.16 3.50 9.44
N ALA A 53 -0.49 3.98 8.38
CA ALA A 53 -1.93 4.22 8.34
C ALA A 53 -2.76 2.93 8.19
N CYS A 54 -2.14 1.82 7.79
CA CYS A 54 -2.84 0.55 7.66
C CYS A 54 -3.25 0.00 9.04
N PRO A 55 -4.56 -0.12 9.36
CA PRO A 55 -5.01 -0.50 10.70
C PRO A 55 -4.68 -1.95 11.07
N VAL A 56 -4.44 -2.80 10.07
CA VAL A 56 -4.14 -4.24 10.23
C VAL A 56 -2.74 -4.60 9.75
N GLN A 57 -1.89 -3.60 9.45
CA GLN A 57 -0.50 -3.81 9.00
C GLN A 57 -0.36 -4.72 7.76
N ALA A 58 -1.32 -4.67 6.85
CA ALA A 58 -1.28 -5.40 5.58
C ALA A 58 -0.30 -4.77 4.57
N VAL A 59 -0.01 -3.47 4.67
CA VAL A 59 0.96 -2.78 3.81
C VAL A 59 2.36 -2.98 4.37
N ARG A 60 3.27 -3.57 3.58
CA ARG A 60 4.66 -3.83 3.97
C ARG A 60 5.64 -3.03 3.13
N LEU A 61 6.77 -2.72 3.75
CA LEU A 61 7.91 -2.07 3.13
C LEU A 61 9.17 -2.85 3.50
N ASP A 62 9.71 -3.58 2.55
CA ASP A 62 10.98 -4.32 2.70
C ASP A 62 12.13 -3.41 2.27
N GLU A 63 13.17 -3.26 3.10
CA GLU A 63 14.30 -2.36 2.82
C GLU A 63 15.41 -3.01 1.99
N ASP A 64 15.37 -4.34 1.79
CA ASP A 64 16.32 -5.12 0.98
C ASP A 64 16.38 -4.72 -0.51
#